data_AF-A0AAV5T869-F1
#
_entry.id   AF-A0AAV5T869-F1
#
_cell.length_a   1.000
_cell.length_b   1.000
_cell.length_c   1.000
_cell.angle_alpha   90.00
_cell.angle_beta   90.00
_cell.angle_gamma   90.00
#
_symmetry.space_group_name_H-M   'P 1'
#
loop_
_entity.id
_entity.type
_entity.pdbx_description
1 polymer ?
#
loop_
_entity_poly.entity_id
_entity_poly.type
_entity_poly.pdbx_seq_one_letter_code
_entity_poly.pdbx_strand_id
1 'polypeptide(L)'
;RFNQFFSFFSRIDTLGLNNFIDPRGYVQIQQIMENMTINRLEIRVDSLYMDLQIQILGLCRKNNIRNVVITVNPGGMIDQFRNKLCTESEFGVTLDVCERIGNVEGAYFGQWRRFWNEMDVYLRKKGIKMQMNLCNDNGFDHDGYARCGVRSHIRCERMDRQNMGVIRPISLSRGFLPK
;
A
#
# COMPACT_ATOMS: atom_id res chain seq x y z
N ARG A 1 -18.64 -8.64 -19.94
CA ARG A 1 -17.31 -8.62 -20.62
C ARG A 1 -16.16 -8.60 -19.61
N PHE A 2 -16.08 -7.64 -18.69
CA PHE A 2 -15.03 -7.59 -17.66
C PHE A 2 -15.00 -8.84 -16.75
N ASN A 3 -16.14 -9.28 -16.21
CA ASN A 3 -16.21 -10.51 -15.38
C ASN A 3 -15.86 -11.81 -16.13
N GLN A 4 -16.17 -11.88 -17.44
CA GLN A 4 -15.81 -13.04 -18.27
C GLN A 4 -14.30 -13.15 -18.45
N PHE A 5 -13.59 -12.02 -18.66
CA PHE A 5 -12.14 -12.03 -18.77
C PHE A 5 -11.48 -12.59 -17.50
N PHE A 6 -11.94 -12.16 -16.33
CA PHE A 6 -11.37 -12.61 -15.06
C PHE A 6 -11.69 -14.07 -14.71
N SER A 7 -12.79 -14.63 -15.23
CA SER A 7 -13.13 -16.04 -14.99
C SER A 7 -12.09 -17.03 -15.54
N PHE A 8 -11.24 -16.62 -16.48
CA PHE A 8 -10.15 -17.44 -17.02
C PHE A 8 -8.94 -17.58 -16.09
N PHE A 9 -8.88 -16.81 -15.00
CA PHE A 9 -7.76 -16.84 -14.07
C PHE A 9 -8.21 -17.43 -12.73
N SER A 10 -7.37 -18.30 -12.16
CA SER A 10 -7.52 -18.77 -10.77
C SER A 10 -6.65 -17.94 -9.82
N ARG A 11 -5.62 -17.28 -10.37
CA ARG A 11 -4.64 -16.51 -9.63
C ARG A 11 -4.20 -15.28 -10.40
N ILE A 12 -4.03 -14.17 -9.68
CA ILE A 12 -3.43 -12.94 -10.17
C ILE A 12 -2.27 -12.60 -9.23
N ASP A 13 -1.08 -12.40 -9.79
CA ASP A 13 0.07 -12.04 -8.97
C ASP A 13 -0.02 -10.63 -8.43
N THR A 14 -0.54 -9.70 -9.24
CA THR A 14 -0.73 -8.30 -8.84
C THR A 14 -2.00 -7.73 -9.45
N LEU A 15 -2.94 -7.34 -8.61
CA LEU A 15 -4.13 -6.59 -9.01
C LEU A 15 -3.86 -5.10 -8.81
N GLY A 16 -3.72 -4.36 -9.91
CA GLY A 16 -3.56 -2.91 -9.88
C GLY A 16 -4.89 -2.16 -10.05
N LEU A 17 -5.25 -1.33 -9.08
CA LEU A 17 -6.44 -0.48 -9.09
C LEU A 17 -6.01 0.99 -9.15
N ASN A 18 -6.27 1.66 -10.28
CA ASN A 18 -6.01 3.09 -10.43
C ASN A 18 -7.31 3.88 -10.23
N ASN A 19 -7.24 4.99 -9.48
CA ASN A 19 -8.38 5.88 -9.20
C ASN A 19 -9.56 5.13 -8.56
N PHE A 20 -9.24 4.22 -7.64
CA PHE A 20 -10.22 3.45 -6.89
C PHE A 20 -10.95 4.36 -5.88
N ILE A 21 -12.01 5.01 -6.35
CA ILE A 21 -12.74 6.05 -5.60
C ILE A 21 -14.24 5.77 -5.55
N ASP A 22 -14.79 4.93 -6.46
CA ASP A 22 -16.23 4.64 -6.52
C ASP A 22 -16.61 3.37 -5.71
N PRO A 23 -17.49 3.48 -4.68
CA PRO A 23 -18.05 2.34 -3.96
C PRO A 23 -18.67 1.26 -4.86
N ARG A 24 -19.23 1.64 -6.02
CA ARG A 24 -19.78 0.68 -7.00
C ARG A 24 -18.68 -0.15 -7.64
N GLY A 25 -17.52 0.47 -7.88
CA GLY A 25 -16.33 -0.23 -8.36
C GLY A 25 -15.83 -1.26 -7.35
N TYR A 26 -15.86 -0.93 -6.06
CA TYR A 26 -15.52 -1.88 -4.99
C TYR A 26 -16.41 -3.13 -4.98
N VAL A 27 -17.73 -2.97 -5.07
CA VAL A 27 -18.66 -4.12 -5.10
C VAL A 27 -18.41 -5.01 -6.31
N GLN A 28 -18.21 -4.42 -7.49
CA GLN A 28 -17.90 -5.18 -8.71
C GLN A 28 -16.58 -5.95 -8.58
N ILE A 29 -15.54 -5.30 -8.05
CA ILE A 29 -14.24 -5.91 -7.80
C ILE A 29 -14.35 -7.07 -6.80
N GLN A 30 -15.13 -6.90 -5.73
CA GLN A 30 -15.38 -7.98 -4.75
C GLN A 30 -16.08 -9.20 -5.36
N GLN A 31 -17.02 -9.00 -6.27
CA GLN A 31 -17.72 -10.09 -6.95
C GLN A 31 -16.78 -10.83 -7.92
N ILE A 32 -15.94 -10.08 -8.63
CA ILE A 32 -14.96 -10.65 -9.56
C ILE A 32 -13.93 -11.48 -8.80
N MET A 33 -13.44 -10.97 -7.68
CA MET A 33 -12.35 -11.60 -6.91
C MET A 33 -12.78 -12.82 -6.10
N GLU A 34 -14.08 -13.07 -5.93
CA GLU A 34 -14.64 -14.06 -5.01
C GLU A 34 -14.04 -15.48 -5.15
N ASN A 35 -13.56 -15.84 -6.33
CA ASN A 35 -12.96 -17.15 -6.61
C ASN A 35 -11.50 -17.07 -7.11
N MET A 36 -10.81 -15.96 -6.87
CA MET A 36 -9.44 -15.73 -7.35
C MET A 36 -8.46 -15.47 -6.20
N THR A 37 -7.28 -16.09 -6.29
CA THR A 37 -6.18 -15.79 -5.38
C THR A 37 -5.42 -14.56 -5.86
N ILE A 38 -5.21 -13.58 -4.98
CA ILE A 38 -4.45 -12.36 -5.29
C ILE A 38 -3.27 -12.23 -4.35
N ASN A 39 -2.05 -12.26 -4.88
CA ASN A 39 -0.85 -12.21 -4.02
C ASN A 39 -0.58 -10.78 -3.53
N ARG A 40 -0.78 -9.79 -4.40
CA ARG A 40 -0.52 -8.37 -4.16
C ARG A 40 -1.64 -7.50 -4.68
N LEU A 41 -2.05 -6.52 -3.87
CA LEU A 41 -2.94 -5.43 -4.27
C LEU A 41 -2.12 -4.16 -4.44
N GLU A 42 -2.16 -3.55 -5.62
CA GLU A 42 -1.53 -2.26 -5.91
C GLU A 42 -2.63 -1.22 -6.12
N ILE A 43 -2.52 -0.09 -5.44
CA ILE A 43 -3.54 0.96 -5.46
C ILE A 43 -2.86 2.27 -5.76
N ARG A 44 -3.41 3.03 -6.70
CA ARG A 44 -2.95 4.38 -7.01
C ARG A 44 -4.07 5.38 -6.82
N VAL A 45 -3.84 6.36 -5.95
CA VAL A 45 -4.83 7.37 -5.58
C VAL A 45 -4.20 8.75 -5.40
N ASP A 46 -5.03 9.79 -5.46
CA ASP A 46 -4.61 11.15 -5.16
C ASP A 46 -4.36 11.34 -3.67
N SER A 47 -5.21 10.75 -2.82
CA SER A 47 -5.13 10.83 -1.36
C SER A 47 -5.78 9.59 -0.74
N LEU A 48 -5.40 9.27 0.50
CA LEU A 48 -5.79 8.04 1.17
C LEU A 48 -6.80 8.31 2.29
N TYR A 49 -8.04 8.59 1.90
CA TYR A 49 -9.14 8.88 2.83
C TYR A 49 -9.64 7.64 3.58
N MET A 50 -10.32 7.83 4.72
CA MET A 50 -10.77 6.74 5.58
C MET A 50 -11.61 5.67 4.85
N ASP A 51 -12.58 6.08 4.03
CA ASP A 51 -13.48 5.14 3.36
C ASP A 51 -12.73 4.22 2.39
N LEU A 52 -11.77 4.79 1.68
CA LEU A 52 -10.87 4.03 0.83
C LEU A 52 -10.05 3.03 1.66
N GLN A 53 -9.51 3.44 2.81
CA GLN A 53 -8.80 2.52 3.71
C GLN A 53 -9.70 1.34 4.11
N ILE A 54 -10.97 1.57 4.45
CA ILE A 54 -11.93 0.49 4.79
C ILE A 54 -12.12 -0.48 3.63
N GLN A 55 -12.31 0.04 2.41
CA GLN A 55 -12.52 -0.79 1.23
C GLN A 55 -11.30 -1.67 0.93
N ILE A 56 -10.09 -1.10 1.00
CA ILE A 56 -8.83 -1.84 0.82
C ILE A 56 -8.75 -3.00 1.80
N LEU A 57 -9.05 -2.75 3.08
CA LEU A 57 -9.02 -3.77 4.11
C LEU A 57 -10.07 -4.86 3.87
N GLY A 58 -11.27 -4.47 3.42
CA GLY A 58 -12.31 -5.42 3.03
C GLY A 58 -11.88 -6.36 1.90
N LEU A 59 -11.17 -5.83 0.89
CA LEU A 59 -10.58 -6.66 -0.18
C LEU A 59 -9.52 -7.62 0.37
N CYS A 60 -8.63 -7.13 1.23
CA CYS A 60 -7.55 -7.94 1.79
C CYS A 60 -8.07 -9.10 2.62
N ARG A 61 -9.05 -8.86 3.50
CA ARG A 61 -9.65 -9.89 4.33
C ARG A 61 -10.39 -10.93 3.49
N LYS A 62 -11.26 -10.49 2.57
CA LYS A 62 -12.09 -11.41 1.75
C LYS A 62 -11.24 -12.33 0.87
N ASN A 63 -10.11 -11.82 0.35
CA ASN A 63 -9.30 -12.54 -0.64
C ASN A 63 -7.93 -13.00 -0.09
N ASN A 64 -7.75 -12.93 1.24
CA ASN A 64 -6.51 -13.30 1.94
C ASN A 64 -5.25 -12.60 1.37
N ILE A 65 -5.37 -11.36 0.93
CA ILE A 65 -4.25 -10.59 0.34
C ILE A 65 -3.35 -10.14 1.48
N ARG A 66 -2.06 -10.47 1.39
CA ARG A 66 -1.06 -10.17 2.43
C ARG A 66 -0.04 -9.12 2.02
N ASN A 67 -0.04 -8.66 0.78
CA ASN A 67 0.86 -7.61 0.30
C ASN A 67 0.04 -6.50 -0.33
N VAL A 68 0.13 -5.29 0.22
CA VAL A 68 -0.61 -4.12 -0.28
C VAL A 68 0.39 -3.02 -0.55
N VAL A 69 0.36 -2.46 -1.75
CA VAL A 69 1.15 -1.29 -2.13
C VAL A 69 0.19 -0.17 -2.48
N ILE A 70 0.29 0.96 -1.79
CA ILE A 70 -0.49 2.16 -2.04
C ILE A 70 0.45 3.24 -2.54
N THR A 71 0.18 3.76 -3.73
CA THR A 71 0.91 4.88 -4.31
C THR A 71 0.03 6.12 -4.24
N VAL A 72 0.47 7.12 -3.49
CA VAL A 72 -0.21 8.42 -3.39
C VAL A 72 0.48 9.45 -4.28
N ASN A 73 -0.31 10.36 -4.87
CA ASN A 73 0.25 11.48 -5.62
C ASN A 73 0.97 12.48 -4.70
N PRO A 74 1.86 13.33 -5.26
CA PRO A 74 2.60 14.30 -4.47
C PRO A 74 1.67 15.25 -3.73
N GLY A 75 1.88 15.44 -2.43
CA GLY A 75 0.99 16.27 -1.59
C GLY A 75 -0.33 15.58 -1.21
N GLY A 76 -0.52 14.32 -1.60
CA GLY A 76 -1.65 13.50 -1.15
C GLY A 76 -1.60 13.32 0.36
N MET A 77 -2.71 13.62 1.04
CA MET A 77 -2.80 13.45 2.48
C MET A 77 -3.12 11.99 2.82
N ILE A 78 -2.42 11.48 3.83
CA ILE A 78 -2.82 10.26 4.51
C ILE A 78 -3.54 10.67 5.79
N ASP A 79 -4.84 10.85 5.68
CA ASP A 79 -5.67 11.19 6.83
C ASP A 79 -5.85 9.96 7.73
N GLN A 80 -5.68 10.18 9.03
CA GLN A 80 -5.98 9.18 10.05
C GLN A 80 -5.25 7.83 9.86
N PHE A 81 -3.99 7.87 9.40
CA PHE A 81 -3.12 6.68 9.31
C PHE A 81 -3.10 5.85 10.60
N ARG A 82 -3.30 6.51 11.77
CA ARG A 82 -3.41 5.90 13.11
C ARG A 82 -4.55 4.88 13.24
N ASN A 83 -5.66 5.01 12.50
CA ASN A 83 -6.93 4.43 12.93
C ASN A 83 -7.36 3.14 12.21
N LYS A 84 -6.93 2.84 10.97
CA LYS A 84 -7.44 1.66 10.23
C LYS A 84 -6.40 0.82 9.49
N LEU A 85 -5.48 1.42 8.72
CA LEU A 85 -4.50 0.65 7.95
C LEU A 85 -3.49 -0.11 8.83
N CYS A 86 -3.18 0.46 9.99
CA CYS A 86 -2.21 -0.11 10.91
C CYS A 86 -2.81 -1.23 11.76
N THR A 87 -4.04 -1.09 12.24
CA THR A 87 -4.74 -2.12 13.04
C THR A 87 -4.82 -3.46 12.31
N GLU A 88 -4.75 -3.49 10.97
CA GLU A 88 -4.78 -4.73 10.20
C GLU A 88 -3.41 -5.35 9.89
N SER A 89 -2.31 -4.65 10.16
CA SER A 89 -0.99 -5.29 10.19
C SER A 89 -0.94 -6.43 11.24
N GLU A 90 -1.84 -6.41 12.23
CA GLU A 90 -2.09 -7.52 13.17
C GLU A 90 -2.49 -8.82 12.44
N PHE A 91 -3.17 -8.72 11.30
CA PHE A 91 -3.54 -9.85 10.43
C PHE A 91 -2.46 -10.16 9.39
N GLY A 92 -1.20 -9.80 9.61
CA GLY A 92 -0.09 -10.22 8.75
C GLY A 92 -0.16 -9.68 7.32
N VAL A 93 -0.76 -8.51 7.13
CA VAL A 93 -0.61 -7.74 5.89
C VAL A 93 0.68 -6.94 5.98
N THR A 94 1.53 -7.03 4.96
CA THR A 94 2.61 -6.09 4.72
C THR A 94 2.05 -4.95 3.88
N LEU A 95 2.12 -3.75 4.43
CA LEU A 95 1.63 -2.53 3.82
C LEU A 95 2.80 -1.66 3.40
N ASP A 96 2.84 -1.31 2.12
CA ASP A 96 3.78 -0.37 1.54
C ASP A 96 3.03 0.87 1.06
N VAL A 97 3.47 2.04 1.48
CA VAL A 97 2.87 3.32 1.07
C VAL A 97 3.97 4.18 0.45
N CYS A 98 3.81 4.49 -0.83
CA CYS A 98 4.78 5.21 -1.64
C CYS A 98 4.21 6.58 -2.04
N GLU A 99 4.92 7.66 -1.71
CA GLU A 99 4.64 8.99 -2.22
C GLU A 99 5.36 9.17 -3.55
N ARG A 100 4.65 9.62 -4.58
CA ARG A 100 5.26 9.89 -5.88
C ARG A 100 6.12 11.15 -5.88
N ILE A 101 7.06 11.22 -6.80
CA ILE A 101 7.89 12.41 -7.02
C ILE A 101 7.03 13.62 -7.37
N GLY A 102 7.24 14.73 -6.66
CA GLY A 102 6.66 16.04 -6.94
C GLY A 102 7.19 17.12 -6.00
N ASN A 103 6.71 18.35 -6.17
CA ASN A 103 7.33 19.57 -5.62
C ASN A 103 6.71 19.99 -4.27
N VAL A 104 6.81 19.15 -3.24
CA VAL A 104 6.29 19.50 -1.90
C VAL A 104 7.41 19.44 -0.88
N GLU A 105 8.16 20.53 -0.67
CA GLU A 105 9.29 20.53 0.25
C GLU A 105 8.87 20.34 1.72
N GLY A 106 9.72 19.66 2.50
CA GLY A 106 9.60 19.57 3.97
C GLY A 106 8.49 18.65 4.52
N ALA A 107 7.46 18.34 3.74
CA ALA A 107 6.40 17.40 4.10
C ALA A 107 6.51 16.09 3.32
N TYR A 108 6.13 14.99 3.98
CA TYR A 108 6.05 13.64 3.42
C TYR A 108 4.65 13.10 3.65
N PHE A 109 3.96 12.75 2.56
CA PHE A 109 2.55 12.33 2.60
C PHE A 109 1.64 13.37 3.29
N GLY A 110 1.92 14.65 3.06
CA GLY A 110 1.22 15.77 3.68
C GLY A 110 1.52 15.98 5.18
N GLN A 111 2.50 15.28 5.76
CA GLN A 111 2.81 15.33 7.19
C GLN A 111 4.30 15.60 7.46
N TRP A 112 4.60 16.25 8.58
CA TRP A 112 5.96 16.55 9.02
C TRP A 112 6.66 15.33 9.65
N ARG A 113 7.99 15.30 9.64
CA ARG A 113 8.80 14.21 10.24
C ARG A 113 8.40 13.87 11.69
N ARG A 114 8.05 14.87 12.50
CA ARG A 114 7.60 14.66 13.89
C ARG A 114 6.37 13.76 13.98
N PHE A 115 5.39 13.95 13.10
CA PHE A 115 4.18 13.13 13.06
C PHE A 115 4.52 11.66 12.84
N TRP A 116 5.45 11.38 11.91
CA TRP A 116 5.90 10.03 11.60
C TRP A 116 6.69 9.38 12.73
N ASN A 117 7.53 10.15 13.45
CA ASN A 117 8.21 9.64 14.65
C ASN A 117 7.21 9.24 15.74
N GLU A 118 6.19 10.07 15.99
CA GLU A 118 5.12 9.73 16.94
C GLU A 118 4.30 8.51 16.48
N MET A 119 4.12 8.36 15.17
CA MET A 119 3.48 7.20 14.57
C MET A 119 4.28 5.91 14.80
N ASP A 120 5.61 5.92 14.59
CA ASP A 120 6.44 4.73 14.84
C ASP A 120 6.28 4.23 16.28
N VAL A 121 6.33 5.16 17.25
CA VAL A 121 6.13 4.84 18.66
C VAL A 121 4.74 4.25 18.92
N TYR A 122 3.71 4.80 18.30
CA TYR A 122 2.34 4.29 18.42
C TYR A 122 2.20 2.86 17.84
N LEU A 123 2.73 2.62 16.64
CA LEU A 123 2.65 1.33 15.96
C LEU A 123 3.47 0.25 16.65
N ARG A 124 4.63 0.61 17.19
CA ARG A 124 5.46 -0.29 17.97
C ARG A 124 4.72 -0.83 19.20
N LYS A 125 3.94 -0.01 19.89
CA LYS A 125 3.09 -0.45 21.03
C LYS A 125 2.00 -1.44 20.61
N LYS A 126 1.67 -1.51 19.32
CA LYS A 126 0.71 -2.45 18.72
C LYS A 126 1.37 -3.67 18.10
N GLY A 127 2.68 -3.87 18.28
CA GLY A 127 3.41 -5.00 17.68
C GLY A 127 3.62 -4.84 16.16
N ILE A 128 3.55 -3.61 15.65
CA ILE A 128 3.74 -3.28 14.24
C ILE A 128 5.05 -2.53 14.10
N LYS A 129 5.90 -2.99 13.19
CA LYS A 129 7.13 -2.31 12.80
C LYS A 129 6.81 -1.38 11.65
N MET A 130 7.17 -0.10 11.81
CA MET A 130 7.18 0.86 10.70
C MET A 130 8.62 1.15 10.29
N GLN A 131 8.87 1.23 8.99
CA GLN A 131 10.11 1.73 8.42
C GLN A 131 9.80 2.80 7.40
N MET A 132 10.65 3.82 7.33
CA MET A 132 10.48 4.94 6.41
C MET A 132 11.80 5.27 5.73
N ASN A 133 11.75 5.40 4.40
CA ASN A 133 12.83 5.90 3.57
C ASN A 133 12.34 7.20 2.93
N LEU A 134 13.00 8.29 3.28
CA LEU A 134 12.67 9.62 2.78
C LEU A 134 13.74 10.07 1.80
N CYS A 135 13.36 10.77 0.73
CA CYS A 135 14.30 11.24 -0.29
C CYS A 135 15.45 12.10 0.25
N ASN A 136 15.31 12.67 1.44
CA ASN A 136 16.34 13.53 2.05
C ASN A 136 17.18 12.79 3.11
N ASP A 137 16.95 11.49 3.34
CA ASP A 137 17.78 10.71 4.26
C ASP A 137 19.03 10.17 3.53
N ASN A 138 20.18 10.21 4.19
CA ASN A 138 21.49 9.82 3.61
C ASN A 138 21.56 8.37 3.07
N GLY A 139 20.65 7.50 3.48
CA GLY A 139 20.57 6.10 3.04
C GLY A 139 19.54 5.83 1.94
N PHE A 140 18.94 6.87 1.36
CA PHE A 140 17.92 6.73 0.33
C PHE A 140 18.54 6.25 -1.00
N ASP A 141 18.01 5.16 -1.55
CA ASP A 141 18.40 4.61 -2.85
C ASP A 141 17.81 5.47 -3.97
N HIS A 142 18.42 6.64 -4.22
CA HIS A 142 17.93 7.62 -5.18
C HIS A 142 17.70 7.01 -6.57
N ASP A 143 18.64 6.20 -7.06
CA ASP A 143 18.55 5.60 -8.39
C ASP A 143 17.41 4.57 -8.46
N GLY A 144 17.30 3.70 -7.46
CA GLY A 144 16.26 2.68 -7.40
C GLY A 144 14.86 3.28 -7.28
N TYR A 145 14.68 4.26 -6.38
CA TYR A 145 13.39 4.92 -6.17
C TYR A 145 13.01 5.86 -7.31
N ALA A 146 13.98 6.53 -7.96
CA ALA A 146 13.73 7.36 -9.13
C ALA A 146 13.16 6.55 -10.31
N ARG A 147 13.67 5.34 -10.55
CA ARG A 147 13.14 4.43 -11.60
C ARG A 147 11.68 4.03 -11.33
N CYS A 148 11.26 4.00 -10.08
CA CYS A 148 9.89 3.69 -9.68
C CYS A 148 9.01 4.95 -9.55
N GLY A 149 9.57 6.16 -9.72
CA GLY A 149 8.84 7.42 -9.56
C GLY A 149 8.38 7.69 -8.13
N VAL A 150 9.12 7.21 -7.13
CA VAL A 150 8.81 7.30 -5.70
C VAL A 150 9.78 8.25 -5.01
N ARG A 151 9.24 9.14 -4.18
CA ARG A 151 9.98 10.10 -3.37
C ARG A 151 10.14 9.64 -1.92
N SER A 152 9.13 8.98 -1.38
CA SER A 152 9.15 8.51 0.01
C SER A 152 8.38 7.22 0.13
N HIS A 153 8.85 6.35 1.02
CA HIS A 153 8.32 5.00 1.16
C HIS A 153 8.17 4.65 2.64
N ILE A 154 6.96 4.29 3.04
CA ILE A 154 6.63 3.73 4.36
C ILE A 154 6.33 2.25 4.18
N ARG A 155 6.92 1.39 5.00
CA ARG A 155 6.50 0.01 5.17
C ARG A 155 6.00 -0.23 6.58
N CYS A 156 4.84 -0.88 6.70
CA CYS A 156 4.29 -1.38 7.95
C CYS A 156 4.11 -2.90 7.86
N GLU A 157 4.56 -3.62 8.89
CA GLU A 157 4.31 -5.07 9.03
C GLU A 157 4.40 -5.51 10.49
N ARG A 158 3.95 -6.74 10.78
CA ARG A 158 3.97 -7.31 12.13
C ARG A 158 5.39 -7.63 12.60
N MET A 159 5.71 -7.29 13.84
CA MET A 159 7.07 -7.40 14.40
C MET A 159 7.63 -8.83 14.51
N ASP A 160 6.76 -9.83 14.55
CA ASP A 160 7.14 -11.24 14.64
C ASP A 160 7.54 -11.86 13.29
N ARG A 161 7.34 -11.14 12.18
CA ARG A 161 7.95 -11.50 10.90
C ARG A 161 9.42 -11.09 10.93
N GLN A 162 10.32 -12.09 10.90
CA GLN A 162 11.75 -11.86 11.02
C GLN A 162 12.29 -10.95 9.90
N ASN A 163 13.18 -10.04 10.30
CA ASN A 163 14.09 -9.24 9.49
C ASN A 163 13.48 -8.48 8.30
N MET A 164 12.84 -7.34 8.59
CA MET A 164 12.96 -6.24 7.63
C MET A 164 14.41 -5.82 7.55
N GLY A 165 15.10 -6.25 6.50
CA GLY A 165 16.28 -5.56 6.00
C GLY A 165 15.94 -4.12 5.61
N VAL A 166 16.87 -3.46 4.94
CA VAL A 166 16.62 -2.13 4.37
C VAL A 166 15.43 -2.21 3.42
N ILE A 167 14.40 -1.38 3.62
CA ILE A 167 13.29 -1.27 2.67
C ILE A 167 13.82 -0.84 1.31
N ARG A 168 13.42 -1.56 0.27
CA ARG A 168 13.84 -1.34 -1.10
C ARG A 168 12.68 -0.79 -1.93
N PRO A 169 12.97 -0.12 -3.07
CA PRO A 169 11.96 0.18 -4.06
C PRO A 169 11.18 -1.07 -4.45
N ILE A 170 9.87 -0.95 -4.58
CA ILE A 170 9.01 -2.06 -4.97
C ILE A 170 8.83 -2.02 -6.48
N SER A 171 9.27 -3.08 -7.15
CA SER A 171 8.94 -3.29 -8.56
C SER A 171 7.43 -3.41 -8.71
N LEU A 172 6.85 -2.55 -9.54
CA LEU A 172 5.44 -2.57 -9.95
C LEU A 172 5.22 -3.51 -11.16
N SER A 173 6.09 -4.51 -11.35
CA SER A 173 6.03 -5.47 -12.45
C SER A 173 4.73 -6.28 -12.40
N ARG A 174 4.02 -6.33 -13.53
CA ARG A 174 2.68 -6.94 -13.67
C ARG A 174 2.77 -8.32 -14.32
N GLY A 175 2.03 -9.30 -13.82
CA GLY A 175 1.95 -10.66 -14.38
C GLY A 175 0.67 -11.40 -13.98
N PHE A 176 0.28 -12.42 -14.76
CA PHE A 176 -0.88 -13.28 -14.52
C PHE A 176 -0.61 -14.73 -14.98
N LEU A 177 -1.28 -15.70 -14.34
CA LEU A 177 -1.22 -17.13 -14.69
C LEU A 177 -2.60 -17.61 -15.18
N PRO A 178 -2.73 -18.07 -16.44
CA PRO A 178 -3.99 -18.63 -16.95
C PRO A 178 -4.33 -19.97 -16.26
N LYS A 179 -5.61 -20.33 -16.27
CA LYS A 179 -6.09 -21.67 -15.91
C LYS A 179 -5.67 -22.72 -16.92
#